data_AF-A0A4V0X975-F1
#
_entry.id   AF-A0A4V0X975-F1
#
_cell.length_a   1.000
_cell.length_b   1.000
_cell.length_c   1.000
_cell.angle_alpha   90.00
_cell.angle_beta   90.00
_cell.angle_gamma   90.00
#
_symmetry.space_group_name_H-M   'P 1'
#
loop_
_entity.id
_entity.type
_entity.pdbx_description
1 polymer ?
#
loop_
_entity_poly.entity_id
_entity_poly.type
_entity_poly.pdbx_seq_one_letter_code
_entity_poly.pdbx_strand_id
1 'polypeptide(L)'
;MRSKERQDTHGVYLILLVLVLGLAACDGEKKDAGGDAAKTTSKSQSSSSMPSSTPTTGILMDAAVSGVSYLASSGAAGNTDEKGFYKYNHGDTVEFKLGSLVIGKVKGAPIVTPMELAEDNTIRLQNLLILLQSLDSDNNPENGISIPANAASAVSAAINLDSDPATFSTSAELQKVREAGGITGPVRSLAQAKAHFLSQGMAMLSTNIWFRQEGSTAFVLRALPSGEYLQGEAITDDFCDANRICGGTKASTAGVEYGTATLSEFDNRGFKIAVKPTVDTNIKAGLSHPQPTWRIRTDGSDLISTEILTVQRERKQHSVFSEVFHAGTRGGTLAVTDKKEPLKTRVEEIRYSKMENDPRGIVGAWSVDPYLIKTPTYLFFTNGKFLMVDPIGDLDRDSHKSCGDPGVEYANYTYDASSKNFSVKGFTYDTNGCSGFSENNAVSFSISADGNTATVNTQNKTTFNVHRVSK
;
A
#
# COMPACT_ATOMS: atom_id res chain seq x y z
N MET A 1 -73.48 -39.89 12.09
CA MET A 1 -73.79 -41.15 11.37
C MET A 1 -72.66 -41.43 10.38
N ARG A 2 -72.09 -42.63 10.45
CA ARG A 2 -71.18 -43.36 9.52
C ARG A 2 -70.90 -42.72 8.15
N SER A 3 -69.63 -42.46 7.81
CA SER A 3 -68.68 -43.32 7.05
C SER A 3 -69.03 -43.53 5.57
N LYS A 4 -68.17 -43.07 4.65
CA LYS A 4 -67.31 -43.88 3.74
C LYS A 4 -66.82 -43.07 2.53
N GLU A 5 -65.53 -42.75 2.58
CA GLU A 5 -64.49 -42.98 1.55
C GLU A 5 -64.91 -43.54 0.17
N ARG A 6 -64.46 -42.86 -0.91
CA ARG A 6 -63.85 -43.50 -2.10
C ARG A 6 -63.10 -42.50 -3.02
N GLN A 7 -61.78 -42.67 -3.04
CA GLN A 7 -60.81 -42.70 -4.16
C GLN A 7 -60.91 -41.75 -5.37
N ASP A 8 -59.94 -40.84 -5.41
CA ASP A 8 -58.95 -40.51 -6.45
C ASP A 8 -59.15 -40.93 -7.92
N THR A 9 -58.98 -39.95 -8.81
CA THR A 9 -58.12 -40.05 -10.02
C THR A 9 -57.56 -38.67 -10.39
N HIS A 10 -56.26 -38.65 -10.72
CA HIS A 10 -55.46 -37.47 -11.09
C HIS A 10 -55.75 -36.96 -12.52
N GLY A 11 -55.63 -35.65 -12.72
CA GLY A 11 -55.56 -34.99 -14.02
C GLY A 11 -54.99 -33.56 -13.90
N VAL A 12 -54.06 -33.23 -14.78
CA VAL A 12 -53.02 -32.18 -14.69
C VAL A 12 -53.51 -30.80 -15.19
N TYR A 13 -52.77 -29.75 -14.78
CA TYR A 13 -52.43 -28.49 -15.49
C TYR A 13 -53.07 -27.15 -15.06
N LEU A 14 -52.13 -26.23 -14.71
CA LEU A 14 -52.02 -24.83 -15.14
C LEU A 14 -53.08 -23.82 -14.66
N ILE A 15 -52.75 -23.01 -13.64
CA ILE A 15 -53.31 -21.66 -13.50
C ILE A 15 -52.20 -20.66 -13.10
N LEU A 16 -52.20 -19.56 -13.84
CA LEU A 16 -51.39 -18.36 -13.69
C LEU A 16 -51.40 -17.78 -12.28
N LEU A 17 -50.27 -17.20 -11.85
CA LEU A 17 -50.29 -16.05 -10.95
C LEU A 17 -49.30 -14.99 -11.44
N VAL A 18 -49.88 -13.92 -11.96
CA VAL A 18 -49.24 -12.64 -12.26
C VAL A 18 -49.01 -11.92 -10.93
N LEU A 19 -47.77 -11.51 -10.64
CA LEU A 19 -47.50 -10.51 -9.61
C LEU A 19 -46.70 -9.36 -10.21
N VAL A 20 -47.35 -8.19 -10.23
CA VAL A 20 -46.89 -6.90 -10.71
C VAL A 20 -45.96 -6.28 -9.66
N LEU A 21 -44.76 -5.85 -10.05
CA LEU A 21 -43.92 -4.94 -9.26
C LEU A 21 -43.95 -3.55 -9.91
N GLY A 22 -44.43 -2.58 -9.14
CA GLY A 22 -44.65 -1.19 -9.56
C GLY A 22 -43.34 -0.42 -9.74
N LEU A 23 -43.26 0.26 -10.88
CA LEU A 23 -42.39 1.41 -11.12
C LEU A 23 -43.00 2.62 -10.39
N ALA A 24 -42.22 3.25 -9.51
CA ALA A 24 -42.50 4.60 -9.03
C ALA A 24 -41.62 5.58 -9.83
N ALA A 25 -42.27 6.32 -10.71
CA ALA A 25 -41.77 7.55 -11.32
C ALA A 25 -42.55 8.73 -10.73
N CYS A 26 -41.82 9.77 -10.32
CA CYS A 26 -42.25 11.18 -10.21
C CYS A 26 -40.96 11.94 -10.56
N ASP A 27 -40.79 12.47 -11.78
CA ASP A 27 -41.41 13.66 -12.39
C ASP A 27 -41.19 14.97 -11.60
N GLY A 28 -40.67 15.97 -12.30
CA GLY A 28 -40.31 17.27 -11.77
C GLY A 28 -39.29 18.04 -12.64
N GLU A 29 -39.64 18.31 -13.90
CA GLU A 29 -38.93 19.31 -14.72
C GLU A 29 -39.17 20.74 -14.22
N LYS A 30 -38.09 21.51 -14.05
CA LYS A 30 -38.08 22.98 -14.22
C LYS A 30 -36.78 23.39 -14.90
N LYS A 31 -36.91 24.01 -16.09
CA LYS A 31 -35.86 24.70 -16.82
C LYS A 31 -35.61 26.07 -16.18
N ASP A 32 -34.33 26.45 -16.05
CA ASP A 32 -33.81 27.74 -16.50
C ASP A 32 -32.27 27.78 -16.44
N ALA A 33 -31.71 28.70 -17.20
CA ALA A 33 -30.43 28.67 -17.87
C ALA A 33 -29.17 29.01 -17.03
N GLY A 34 -28.04 28.43 -17.45
CA GLY A 34 -26.79 29.16 -17.75
C GLY A 34 -25.81 29.45 -16.61
N GLY A 35 -24.60 28.88 -16.70
CA GLY A 35 -23.40 29.44 -16.05
C GLY A 35 -22.39 28.39 -15.56
N ASP A 36 -21.33 28.19 -16.34
CA ASP A 36 -20.15 27.39 -15.99
C ASP A 36 -19.49 27.85 -14.68
N ALA A 37 -19.23 26.90 -13.77
CA ALA A 37 -18.15 26.99 -12.79
C ALA A 37 -17.73 25.58 -12.36
N ALA A 38 -16.53 25.19 -12.77
CA ALA A 38 -15.87 23.95 -12.40
C ALA A 38 -15.78 23.81 -10.87
N LYS A 39 -16.47 22.79 -10.33
CA LYS A 39 -16.33 22.35 -8.95
C LYS A 39 -15.74 20.95 -8.94
N THR A 40 -14.52 20.88 -8.42
CA THR A 40 -13.69 19.71 -8.16
C THR A 40 -14.50 18.63 -7.42
N THR A 41 -14.81 17.55 -8.11
CA THR A 41 -15.35 16.32 -7.50
C THR A 41 -14.18 15.44 -7.07
N SER A 42 -13.85 15.50 -5.79
CA SER A 42 -13.19 14.42 -5.06
C SER A 42 -14.08 13.17 -5.15
N LYS A 43 -13.72 12.23 -6.02
CA LYS A 43 -14.41 10.94 -6.12
C LYS A 43 -13.87 9.98 -5.08
N SER A 44 -14.79 9.59 -4.22
CA SER A 44 -14.73 8.54 -3.22
C SER A 44 -14.12 7.25 -3.75
N GLN A 45 -12.96 6.93 -3.18
CA GLN A 45 -12.34 5.61 -3.18
C GLN A 45 -13.30 4.64 -2.46
N SER A 46 -13.68 3.54 -3.12
CA SER A 46 -14.51 2.51 -2.50
C SER A 46 -13.68 1.72 -1.50
N SER A 47 -13.53 2.23 -0.29
CA SER A 47 -13.12 1.43 0.86
C SER A 47 -14.24 0.41 1.12
N SER A 48 -13.93 -0.87 1.03
CA SER A 48 -14.79 -1.92 1.58
C SER A 48 -14.95 -1.66 3.08
N SER A 49 -16.07 -1.04 3.48
CA SER A 49 -16.34 -0.74 4.87
C SER A 49 -16.68 -2.04 5.61
N MET A 50 -15.65 -2.72 6.11
CA MET A 50 -15.81 -3.84 7.02
C MET A 50 -16.60 -3.36 8.26
N PRO A 51 -17.59 -4.12 8.74
CA PRO A 51 -18.39 -3.72 9.90
C PRO A 51 -17.49 -3.55 11.12
N SER A 52 -17.76 -2.51 11.92
CA SER A 52 -16.95 -2.04 13.06
C SER A 52 -16.90 -2.99 14.27
N SER A 53 -17.21 -4.28 14.07
CA SER A 53 -17.30 -5.30 15.11
C SER A 53 -16.64 -6.62 14.72
N THR A 54 -15.91 -6.69 13.61
CA THR A 54 -15.18 -7.91 13.22
C THR A 54 -13.88 -8.01 14.02
N PRO A 55 -13.68 -9.07 14.83
CA PRO A 55 -12.44 -9.28 15.57
C PRO A 55 -11.25 -9.52 14.63
N THR A 56 -10.16 -8.81 14.91
CA THR A 56 -8.91 -8.84 14.17
C THR A 56 -7.72 -8.85 15.14
N THR A 57 -6.56 -9.25 14.61
CA THR A 57 -5.28 -9.20 15.31
C THR A 57 -4.33 -8.28 14.56
N GLY A 58 -3.60 -7.45 15.29
CA GLY A 58 -2.51 -6.63 14.76
C GLY A 58 -1.18 -7.00 15.43
N ILE A 59 -0.07 -6.47 14.93
CA ILE A 59 1.27 -6.65 15.51
C ILE A 59 1.82 -5.29 15.92
N LEU A 60 2.36 -5.17 17.14
CA LEU A 60 3.22 -4.06 17.54
C LEU A 60 4.65 -4.35 17.09
N MET A 61 5.17 -3.52 16.17
CA MET A 61 6.39 -3.80 15.40
C MET A 61 7.43 -2.67 15.51
N ASP A 62 8.56 -2.98 16.16
CA ASP A 62 9.89 -2.47 15.84
C ASP A 62 10.63 -3.69 15.26
N ALA A 63 11.02 -4.63 16.13
CA ALA A 63 10.78 -6.06 15.91
C ALA A 63 9.46 -6.46 16.60
N ALA A 64 9.06 -7.73 16.59
CA ALA A 64 7.90 -8.18 17.38
C ALA A 64 8.06 -7.78 18.86
N VAL A 65 7.19 -6.88 19.37
CA VAL A 65 7.29 -6.36 20.74
C VAL A 65 6.32 -7.07 21.67
N SER A 66 6.82 -7.85 22.63
CA SER A 66 6.01 -8.54 23.63
C SER A 66 5.97 -7.78 24.97
N GLY A 67 4.93 -8.04 25.77
CA GLY A 67 4.82 -7.51 27.14
C GLY A 67 4.17 -6.13 27.28
N VAL A 68 3.81 -5.46 26.17
CA VAL A 68 3.12 -4.16 26.18
C VAL A 68 1.63 -4.36 26.40
N SER A 69 1.04 -3.67 27.38
CA SER A 69 -0.40 -3.75 27.61
C SER A 69 -1.16 -2.96 26.55
N TYR A 70 -2.30 -3.48 26.09
CA TYR A 70 -3.20 -2.79 25.18
C TYR A 70 -4.65 -2.79 25.68
N LEU A 71 -5.40 -1.74 25.34
CA LEU A 71 -6.83 -1.62 25.56
C LEU A 71 -7.48 -0.98 24.32
N ALA A 72 -8.32 -1.75 23.63
CA ALA A 72 -9.13 -1.28 22.52
C ALA A 72 -10.44 -0.65 23.01
N SER A 73 -11.00 0.30 22.25
CA SER A 73 -12.29 0.94 22.54
C SER A 73 -13.47 -0.03 22.64
N SER A 74 -13.39 -1.19 21.98
CA SER A 74 -14.35 -2.29 22.08
C SER A 74 -14.26 -3.09 23.40
N GLY A 75 -13.24 -2.86 24.22
CA GLY A 75 -12.97 -3.58 25.45
C GLY A 75 -12.00 -4.76 25.30
N ALA A 76 -11.52 -5.06 24.08
CA ALA A 76 -10.43 -6.03 23.91
C ALA A 76 -9.16 -5.52 24.62
N ALA A 77 -8.59 -6.34 25.50
CA ALA A 77 -7.44 -5.95 26.31
C ALA A 77 -6.52 -7.14 26.59
N GLY A 78 -5.26 -6.85 26.88
CA GLY A 78 -4.26 -7.85 27.24
C GLY A 78 -2.85 -7.29 27.19
N ASN A 79 -1.87 -8.17 27.01
CA ASN A 79 -0.50 -7.82 26.68
C ASN A 79 -0.16 -8.37 25.29
N THR A 80 0.71 -7.68 24.55
CA THR A 80 1.26 -8.20 23.31
C THR A 80 2.02 -9.50 23.58
N ASP A 81 1.80 -10.51 22.74
CA ASP A 81 2.45 -11.82 22.89
C ASP A 81 3.89 -11.83 22.32
N GLU A 82 4.55 -12.99 22.34
CA GLU A 82 5.92 -13.18 21.82
C GLU A 82 6.10 -12.78 20.35
N LYS A 83 5.01 -12.74 19.57
CA LYS A 83 5.00 -12.31 18.17
C LYS A 83 4.51 -10.87 18.01
N GLY A 84 4.32 -10.15 19.11
CA GLY A 84 3.82 -8.79 19.17
C GLY A 84 2.31 -8.67 18.92
N PHE A 85 1.56 -9.78 18.93
CA PHE A 85 0.15 -9.74 18.57
C PHE A 85 -0.71 -9.06 19.63
N TYR A 86 -1.63 -8.19 19.17
CA TYR A 86 -2.67 -7.59 19.98
C TYR A 86 -4.04 -7.71 19.30
N LYS A 87 -5.12 -7.70 20.08
CA LYS A 87 -6.50 -7.89 19.58
C LYS A 87 -7.23 -6.55 19.49
N TYR A 88 -7.99 -6.38 18.42
CA TYR A 88 -8.84 -5.20 18.21
C TYR A 88 -9.98 -5.53 17.23
N ASN A 89 -11.01 -4.70 17.18
CA ASN A 89 -12.03 -4.74 16.13
C ASN A 89 -11.79 -3.62 15.12
N HIS A 90 -12.16 -3.81 13.85
CA HIS A 90 -12.07 -2.73 12.86
C HIS A 90 -12.74 -1.43 13.35
N GLY A 91 -12.03 -0.31 13.23
CA GLY A 91 -12.48 1.01 13.70
C GLY A 91 -12.09 1.34 15.15
N ASP A 92 -11.59 0.38 15.92
CA ASP A 92 -11.14 0.61 17.28
C ASP A 92 -10.03 1.66 17.35
N THR A 93 -10.03 2.41 18.44
CA THR A 93 -8.84 3.09 18.93
C THR A 93 -8.20 2.20 19.99
N VAL A 94 -6.91 1.92 19.86
CA VAL A 94 -6.12 1.05 20.74
C VAL A 94 -5.12 1.90 21.51
N GLU A 95 -5.20 1.84 22.83
CA GLU A 95 -4.26 2.48 23.75
C GLU A 95 -3.21 1.45 24.18
N PHE A 96 -1.93 1.77 23.97
CA PHE A 96 -0.79 0.96 24.40
C PHE A 96 -0.12 1.56 25.64
N LYS A 97 0.25 0.71 26.59
CA LYS A 97 0.84 1.08 27.88
C LYS A 97 1.97 0.16 28.32
N LEU A 98 2.93 0.75 29.03
CA LEU A 98 3.90 0.05 29.87
C LEU A 98 3.73 0.56 31.30
N GLY A 99 3.30 -0.31 32.20
CA GLY A 99 2.95 0.06 33.58
C GLY A 99 1.88 1.15 33.59
N SER A 100 2.21 2.32 34.16
CA SER A 100 1.30 3.48 34.16
C SER A 100 1.54 4.47 33.01
N LEU A 101 2.59 4.27 32.20
CA LEU A 101 2.91 5.13 31.06
C LEU A 101 2.09 4.75 29.83
N VAL A 102 1.36 5.72 29.26
CA VAL A 102 0.77 5.58 27.92
C VAL A 102 1.85 5.85 26.88
N ILE A 103 2.19 4.82 26.10
CA ILE A 103 3.18 4.94 25.05
C ILE A 103 2.57 5.44 23.74
N GLY A 104 1.28 5.20 23.49
CA GLY A 104 0.54 5.82 22.39
C GLY A 104 -0.92 5.37 22.32
N LYS A 105 -1.71 6.11 21.53
CA LYS A 105 -3.10 5.78 21.20
C LYS A 105 -3.30 5.92 19.70
N VAL A 106 -3.66 4.84 19.02
CA VAL A 106 -3.72 4.81 17.56
C VAL A 106 -5.01 4.13 17.09
N LYS A 107 -5.35 4.28 15.81
CA LYS A 107 -6.34 3.39 15.20
C LYS A 107 -5.76 1.99 15.12
N GLY A 108 -6.58 0.99 15.49
CA GLY A 108 -6.18 -0.41 15.37
C GLY A 108 -5.90 -0.76 13.91
N ALA A 109 -4.75 -1.37 13.66
CA ALA A 109 -4.25 -1.69 12.33
C ALA A 109 -3.47 -3.02 12.34
N PRO A 110 -3.36 -3.74 11.22
CA PRO A 110 -2.59 -5.00 11.17
C PRO A 110 -1.14 -4.84 11.63
N ILE A 111 -0.52 -3.67 11.40
CA ILE A 111 0.81 -3.31 11.88
C ILE A 111 0.72 -1.93 12.55
N VAL A 112 1.19 -1.84 13.79
CA VAL A 112 1.42 -0.58 14.51
C VAL A 112 2.89 -0.51 14.86
N THR A 113 3.56 0.58 14.50
CA THR A 113 4.97 0.78 14.84
C THR A 113 5.14 1.93 15.83
N PRO A 114 6.34 2.11 16.41
CA PRO A 114 6.68 3.32 17.14
C PRO A 114 6.43 4.62 16.37
N MET A 115 6.44 4.61 15.01
CA MET A 115 6.06 5.80 14.21
C MET A 115 4.61 6.21 14.46
N GLU A 116 3.67 5.26 14.41
CA GLU A 116 2.26 5.56 14.66
C GLU A 116 2.02 5.97 16.12
N LEU A 117 2.72 5.35 17.08
CA LEU A 117 2.58 5.68 18.51
C LEU A 117 3.15 7.06 18.88
N ALA A 118 4.14 7.53 18.13
CA ALA A 118 4.76 8.83 18.34
C ALA A 118 4.02 9.99 17.68
N GLU A 119 3.04 9.71 16.83
CA GLU A 119 2.38 10.70 15.97
C GLU A 119 3.42 11.53 15.19
N ASP A 120 3.32 12.86 15.19
CA ASP A 120 4.25 13.75 14.51
C ASP A 120 5.44 14.21 15.36
N ASN A 121 5.68 13.56 16.51
CA ASN A 121 6.73 13.95 17.44
C ASN A 121 8.00 13.09 17.28
N THR A 122 8.99 13.63 16.57
CA THR A 122 10.29 13.00 16.33
C THR A 122 11.05 12.65 17.62
N ILE A 123 10.97 13.47 18.67
CA ILE A 123 11.66 13.20 19.94
C ILE A 123 11.02 12.00 20.63
N ARG A 124 9.68 11.98 20.65
CA ARG A 124 8.90 10.86 21.19
C ARG A 124 9.18 9.56 20.44
N LEU A 125 9.24 9.58 19.11
CA LEU A 125 9.61 8.42 18.30
C LEU A 125 10.97 7.87 18.73
N GLN A 126 11.98 8.73 18.83
CA GLN A 126 13.32 8.33 19.21
C GLN A 126 13.38 7.72 20.62
N ASN A 127 12.68 8.32 21.59
CA ASN A 127 12.63 7.80 22.96
C ASN A 127 11.78 6.53 23.09
N LEU A 128 10.74 6.34 22.27
CA LEU A 128 10.01 5.08 22.20
C LEU A 128 10.91 3.94 21.70
N LEU A 129 11.70 4.17 20.65
CA LEU A 129 12.67 3.19 20.15
C LEU A 129 13.71 2.85 21.21
N ILE A 130 14.28 3.86 21.88
CA ILE A 130 15.24 3.66 22.97
C ILE A 130 14.60 2.88 24.11
N LEU A 131 13.39 3.25 24.53
CA LEU A 131 12.67 2.59 25.63
C LEU A 131 12.42 1.12 25.32
N LEU A 132 11.74 0.81 24.22
CA LEU A 132 11.35 -0.56 23.89
C LEU A 132 12.56 -1.47 23.77
N GLN A 133 13.58 -1.08 23.00
CA GLN A 133 14.76 -1.91 22.79
C GLN A 133 15.68 -1.99 24.02
N SER A 134 15.65 -1.01 24.93
CA SER A 134 16.44 -1.08 26.18
C SER A 134 15.76 -1.90 27.28
N LEU A 135 14.47 -2.16 27.13
CA LEU A 135 13.68 -3.03 28.00
C LEU A 135 13.62 -4.47 27.50
N ASP A 136 14.35 -4.79 26.43
CA ASP A 136 14.48 -6.13 25.92
C ASP A 136 15.31 -7.01 26.88
N SER A 137 14.75 -8.18 27.23
CA SER A 137 15.25 -9.04 28.30
C SER A 137 16.68 -9.55 28.11
N ASP A 138 17.07 -9.81 26.86
CA ASP A 138 18.39 -10.30 26.48
C ASP A 138 19.25 -9.22 25.79
N ASN A 139 18.71 -8.00 25.67
CA ASN A 139 19.35 -6.85 25.05
C ASN A 139 19.67 -7.07 23.55
N ASN A 140 18.97 -8.00 22.87
CA ASN A 140 19.16 -8.37 21.47
C ASN A 140 17.86 -8.27 20.64
N PRO A 141 17.49 -7.06 20.15
CA PRO A 141 16.20 -6.85 19.51
C PRO A 141 16.02 -7.58 18.16
N GLU A 142 17.11 -8.10 17.57
CA GLU A 142 17.08 -8.86 16.31
C GLU A 142 16.29 -10.19 16.40
N ASN A 143 16.10 -10.74 17.60
CA ASN A 143 15.31 -11.95 17.82
C ASN A 143 13.89 -11.66 18.38
N GLY A 144 13.46 -10.40 18.35
CA GLY A 144 12.25 -9.91 19.01
C GLY A 144 12.59 -8.99 20.18
N ILE A 145 11.62 -8.21 20.65
CA ILE A 145 11.77 -7.34 21.82
C ILE A 145 10.88 -7.91 22.92
N SER A 146 11.49 -8.55 23.91
CA SER A 146 10.77 -9.21 25.00
C SER A 146 10.85 -8.39 26.28
N ILE A 147 9.76 -7.73 26.67
CA ILE A 147 9.73 -6.88 27.87
C ILE A 147 9.28 -7.70 29.08
N PRO A 148 10.16 -7.93 30.09
CA PRO A 148 9.80 -8.65 31.30
C PRO A 148 8.67 -7.95 32.09
N ALA A 149 7.78 -8.73 32.71
CA ALA A 149 6.63 -8.18 33.44
C ALA A 149 7.01 -7.25 34.61
N ASN A 150 8.12 -7.54 35.28
CA ASN A 150 8.73 -6.69 36.32
C ASN A 150 9.27 -5.37 35.73
N ALA A 151 9.92 -5.39 34.57
CA ALA A 151 10.32 -4.17 33.87
C ALA A 151 9.09 -3.35 33.46
N ALA A 152 8.11 -3.97 32.79
CA ALA A 152 6.88 -3.31 32.34
C ALA A 152 6.13 -2.65 33.51
N SER A 153 5.99 -3.35 34.65
CA SER A 153 5.30 -2.82 35.83
C SER A 153 6.04 -1.68 36.52
N ALA A 154 7.37 -1.63 36.40
CA ALA A 154 8.20 -0.55 36.96
C ALA A 154 8.14 0.74 36.13
N VAL A 155 7.69 0.68 34.87
CA VAL A 155 7.51 1.87 34.03
C VAL A 155 6.41 2.76 34.63
N SER A 156 6.80 4.00 34.94
CA SER A 156 5.92 5.00 35.53
C SER A 156 5.84 6.27 34.69
N ALA A 157 4.91 7.16 35.03
CA ALA A 157 4.79 8.47 34.42
C ALA A 157 6.04 9.39 34.60
N ALA A 158 7.03 8.98 35.41
CA ALA A 158 8.31 9.68 35.50
C ALA A 158 9.20 9.50 34.26
N ILE A 159 8.96 8.47 33.46
CA ILE A 159 9.62 8.28 32.16
C ILE A 159 9.11 9.35 31.19
N ASN A 160 9.94 10.34 30.87
CA ASN A 160 9.58 11.44 29.99
C ASN A 160 10.01 11.17 28.54
N LEU A 161 9.07 10.67 27.72
CA LEU A 161 9.30 10.41 26.30
C LEU A 161 9.51 11.67 25.44
N ASP A 162 9.25 12.87 25.97
CA ASP A 162 9.41 14.13 25.25
C ASP A 162 10.72 14.86 25.61
N SER A 163 11.57 14.23 26.44
CA SER A 163 12.88 14.76 26.80
C SER A 163 13.92 14.58 25.69
N ASP A 164 15.00 15.36 25.73
CA ASP A 164 16.13 15.18 24.81
C ASP A 164 16.63 13.71 24.81
N PRO A 165 16.79 13.06 23.64
CA PRO A 165 17.13 11.63 23.58
C PRO A 165 18.47 11.26 24.22
N ALA A 166 19.47 12.13 24.20
CA ALA A 166 20.74 11.86 24.87
C ALA A 166 20.55 11.85 26.40
N THR A 167 19.74 12.79 26.91
CA THR A 167 19.33 12.82 28.31
C THR A 167 18.47 11.61 28.68
N PHE A 168 17.50 11.24 27.84
CA PHE A 168 16.61 10.11 28.07
C PHE A 168 17.39 8.79 28.24
N SER A 169 18.36 8.54 27.36
CA SER A 169 19.20 7.33 27.38
C SER A 169 20.08 7.19 28.63
N THR A 170 20.27 8.28 29.39
CA THR A 170 21.06 8.30 30.63
C THR A 170 20.20 8.57 31.88
N SER A 171 18.87 8.61 31.73
CA SER A 171 17.96 8.91 32.84
C SER A 171 18.01 7.84 33.93
N ALA A 172 17.95 8.29 35.20
CA ALA A 172 17.93 7.39 36.35
C ALA A 172 16.65 6.55 36.38
N GLU A 173 15.55 7.10 35.87
CA GLU A 173 14.25 6.44 35.76
C GLU A 173 14.33 5.24 34.83
N LEU A 174 14.94 5.36 33.64
CA LEU A 174 15.12 4.25 32.72
C LEU A 174 16.03 3.15 33.32
N GLN A 175 17.09 3.53 34.02
CA GLN A 175 17.97 2.56 34.68
C GLN A 175 17.23 1.77 35.77
N LYS A 176 16.44 2.45 36.62
CA LYS A 176 15.62 1.78 37.65
C LYS A 176 14.64 0.77 37.04
N VAL A 177 14.03 1.09 35.90
CA VAL A 177 13.13 0.16 35.20
C VAL A 177 13.89 -1.08 34.72
N ARG A 178 15.08 -0.90 34.16
CA ARG A 178 15.94 -2.02 33.70
C ARG A 178 16.40 -2.89 34.87
N GLU A 179 16.83 -2.28 35.97
CA GLU A 179 17.20 -2.97 37.21
C GLU A 179 16.04 -3.78 37.76
N ALA A 180 14.83 -3.19 37.84
CA ALA A 180 13.63 -3.91 38.26
C ALA A 180 13.31 -5.09 37.34
N GLY A 181 13.62 -4.96 36.04
CA GLY A 181 13.53 -5.99 35.02
C GLY A 181 14.57 -7.11 35.11
N GLY A 182 15.67 -6.92 35.85
CA GLY A 182 16.83 -7.81 35.80
C GLY A 182 17.61 -7.72 34.48
N ILE A 183 17.42 -6.64 33.71
CA ILE A 183 18.03 -6.45 32.39
C ILE A 183 19.45 -5.94 32.57
N THR A 184 20.42 -6.68 32.06
CA THR A 184 21.84 -6.36 32.20
C THR A 184 22.39 -5.64 30.97
N GLY A 185 23.59 -5.06 31.07
CA GLY A 185 24.24 -4.35 29.97
C GLY A 185 23.78 -2.89 29.80
N PRO A 186 24.28 -2.17 28.78
CA PRO A 186 23.97 -0.76 28.59
C PRO A 186 22.56 -0.53 28.05
N VAL A 187 22.02 0.68 28.29
CA VAL A 187 20.86 1.20 27.57
C VAL A 187 21.21 1.31 26.09
N ARG A 188 20.25 1.04 25.20
CA ARG A 188 20.44 1.20 23.76
C ARG A 188 20.64 2.68 23.42
N SER A 189 21.72 2.98 22.72
CA SER A 189 21.94 4.32 22.20
C SER A 189 20.92 4.67 21.11
N LEU A 190 20.68 5.96 20.88
CA LEU A 190 19.82 6.43 19.79
C LEU A 190 20.24 5.85 18.43
N ALA A 191 21.55 5.81 18.15
CA ALA A 191 22.06 5.29 16.90
C ALA A 191 21.75 3.80 16.71
N GLN A 192 21.91 2.99 17.76
CA GLN A 192 21.55 1.58 17.75
C GLN A 192 20.04 1.39 17.58
N ALA A 193 19.24 2.16 18.33
CA ALA A 193 17.79 2.06 18.29
C ALA A 193 17.23 2.39 16.89
N LYS A 194 17.73 3.46 16.27
CA LYS A 194 17.38 3.82 14.89
C LYS A 194 17.86 2.79 13.87
N ALA A 195 19.08 2.28 14.02
CA ALA A 195 19.63 1.30 13.09
C ALA A 195 18.83 -0.01 13.09
N HIS A 196 18.42 -0.46 14.28
CA HIS A 196 17.53 -1.60 14.42
C HIS A 196 16.18 -1.33 13.75
N PHE A 197 15.46 -0.26 14.12
CA PHE A 197 14.14 0.00 13.52
C PHE A 197 14.19 0.17 12.00
N LEU A 198 15.27 0.75 11.48
CA LEU A 198 15.51 0.88 10.04
C LEU A 198 15.68 -0.49 9.35
N SER A 199 16.32 -1.47 9.99
CA SER A 199 16.53 -2.82 9.41
C SER A 199 15.21 -3.59 9.23
N GLN A 200 14.19 -3.25 10.03
CA GLN A 200 12.87 -3.88 10.03
C GLN A 200 11.99 -3.37 8.87
N GLY A 201 12.33 -2.22 8.28
CA GLY A 201 11.51 -1.56 7.28
C GLY A 201 11.26 -2.39 6.02
N MET A 202 12.28 -3.04 5.43
CA MET A 202 12.05 -3.85 4.23
C MET A 202 11.15 -5.06 4.50
N ALA A 203 11.28 -5.68 5.69
CA ALA A 203 10.39 -6.75 6.10
C ALA A 203 8.94 -6.25 6.17
N MET A 204 8.70 -5.08 6.76
CA MET A 204 7.37 -4.45 6.83
C MET A 204 6.80 -4.16 5.44
N LEU A 205 7.57 -3.51 4.56
CA LEU A 205 7.14 -3.18 3.19
C LEU A 205 6.90 -4.43 2.32
N SER A 206 7.53 -5.56 2.64
CA SER A 206 7.37 -6.84 1.92
C SER A 206 6.21 -7.72 2.39
N THR A 207 5.42 -7.28 3.39
CA THR A 207 4.35 -8.10 3.97
C THR A 207 3.26 -8.49 2.98
N ASN A 208 3.02 -7.65 1.97
CA ASN A 208 2.03 -7.88 0.92
C ASN A 208 2.54 -7.43 -0.44
N ILE A 209 1.78 -7.77 -1.48
CA ILE A 209 1.86 -7.11 -2.79
C ILE A 209 0.94 -5.91 -2.71
N TRP A 210 1.46 -4.73 -3.00
CA TRP A 210 0.72 -3.48 -2.89
C TRP A 210 0.30 -3.01 -4.26
N PHE A 211 -0.94 -2.54 -4.40
CA PHE A 211 -1.43 -2.04 -5.68
C PHE A 211 -2.29 -0.80 -5.51
N ARG A 212 -2.36 0.01 -6.56
CA ARG A 212 -3.33 1.10 -6.70
C ARG A 212 -3.83 1.10 -8.12
N GLN A 213 -5.13 1.26 -8.32
CA GLN A 213 -5.73 1.31 -9.64
C GLN A 213 -6.75 2.44 -9.74
N GLU A 214 -6.64 3.27 -10.77
CA GLU A 214 -7.60 4.34 -11.06
C GLU A 214 -7.87 4.45 -12.57
N GLY A 215 -9.03 3.97 -13.00
CA GLY A 215 -9.44 4.03 -14.40
C GLY A 215 -8.50 3.25 -15.32
N SER A 216 -7.67 3.98 -16.06
CA SER A 216 -6.66 3.45 -16.98
C SER A 216 -5.26 3.49 -16.38
N THR A 217 -5.09 3.65 -15.08
CA THR A 217 -3.78 3.58 -14.43
C THR A 217 -3.71 2.48 -13.39
N ALA A 218 -2.54 1.87 -13.25
CA ALA A 218 -2.26 0.91 -12.21
C ALA A 218 -0.80 1.02 -11.75
N PHE A 219 -0.59 0.81 -10.46
CA PHE A 219 0.72 0.65 -9.84
C PHE A 219 0.71 -0.66 -9.07
N VAL A 220 1.81 -1.40 -9.12
CA VAL A 220 2.04 -2.54 -8.23
C VAL A 220 3.48 -2.53 -7.70
N LEU A 221 3.64 -2.92 -6.43
CA LEU A 221 4.93 -3.17 -5.80
C LEU A 221 4.90 -4.54 -5.11
N ARG A 222 5.84 -5.40 -5.48
CA ARG A 222 6.18 -6.64 -4.78
C ARG A 222 7.63 -6.54 -4.33
N ALA A 223 7.90 -6.80 -3.05
CA ALA A 223 9.25 -6.75 -2.49
C ALA A 223 9.53 -7.95 -1.59
N LEU A 224 10.81 -8.21 -1.32
CA LEU A 224 11.29 -9.15 -0.32
C LEU A 224 11.97 -8.43 0.84
N PRO A 225 12.06 -9.07 2.03
CA PRO A 225 12.84 -8.54 3.14
C PRO A 225 14.32 -8.30 2.80
N SER A 226 14.86 -9.02 1.81
CA SER A 226 16.23 -8.84 1.28
C SER A 226 16.44 -7.50 0.56
N GLY A 227 15.37 -6.78 0.24
CA GLY A 227 15.43 -5.55 -0.54
C GLY A 227 15.16 -5.75 -2.04
N GLU A 228 15.10 -6.97 -2.54
CA GLU A 228 14.75 -7.23 -3.94
C GLU A 228 13.29 -6.81 -4.20
N TYR A 229 13.05 -6.07 -5.29
CA TYR A 229 11.72 -5.57 -5.62
C TYR A 229 11.39 -5.69 -7.11
N LEU A 230 10.10 -5.80 -7.39
CA LEU A 230 9.48 -5.69 -8.69
C LEU A 230 8.36 -4.64 -8.60
N GLN A 231 8.46 -3.61 -9.43
CA GLN A 231 7.47 -2.55 -9.53
C GLN A 231 6.95 -2.51 -10.97
N GLY A 232 5.64 -2.41 -11.13
CA GLY A 232 5.01 -2.25 -12.43
C GLY A 232 4.10 -1.04 -12.45
N GLU A 233 4.14 -0.28 -13.53
CA GLU A 233 3.34 0.92 -13.72
C GLU A 233 2.65 0.91 -15.07
N ALA A 234 1.33 1.05 -15.04
CA ALA A 234 0.49 1.30 -16.19
C ALA A 234 0.03 2.75 -16.10
N ILE A 235 0.66 3.65 -16.86
CA ILE A 235 0.33 5.07 -16.90
C ILE A 235 0.42 5.61 -18.32
N THR A 236 -0.30 6.68 -18.58
CA THR A 236 -0.08 7.48 -19.79
C THR A 236 1.26 8.17 -19.73
N ASP A 237 1.88 8.36 -20.89
CA ASP A 237 3.09 9.18 -21.02
C ASP A 237 2.92 10.54 -20.34
N ASP A 238 3.80 10.86 -19.38
CA ASP A 238 3.91 12.19 -18.79
C ASP A 238 5.15 12.88 -19.34
N PHE A 239 5.02 14.13 -19.77
CA PHE A 239 6.08 14.98 -20.29
C PHE A 239 6.52 16.04 -19.30
N CYS A 240 5.93 16.04 -18.11
CA CYS A 240 6.20 16.97 -17.04
C CYS A 240 7.01 16.30 -15.93
N ASP A 241 7.94 17.06 -15.35
CA ASP A 241 8.63 16.62 -14.14
C ASP A 241 7.72 16.69 -12.89
N ALA A 242 8.24 16.26 -11.74
CA ALA A 242 7.52 16.28 -10.47
C ALA A 242 7.04 17.68 -10.04
N ASN A 243 7.66 18.76 -10.54
CA ASN A 243 7.24 20.15 -10.28
C ASN A 243 6.23 20.67 -11.31
N ARG A 244 5.74 19.79 -12.20
CA ARG A 244 4.88 20.11 -13.34
C ARG A 244 5.52 21.06 -14.34
N ILE A 245 6.85 21.01 -14.47
CA ILE A 245 7.57 21.68 -15.55
C ILE A 245 7.60 20.72 -16.74
N CYS A 246 6.85 21.06 -17.79
CA CYS A 246 6.68 20.22 -18.97
C CYS A 246 7.70 20.55 -20.07
N GLY A 247 8.26 19.52 -20.69
CA GLY A 247 9.23 19.63 -21.78
C GLY A 247 8.84 18.80 -23.00
N GLY A 248 9.71 18.78 -24.02
CA GLY A 248 9.52 17.97 -25.23
C GLY A 248 9.92 16.50 -25.10
N THR A 249 10.55 16.13 -23.98
CA THR A 249 11.02 14.77 -23.72
C THR A 249 10.10 14.09 -22.72
N LYS A 250 9.79 12.81 -22.97
CA LYS A 250 8.99 11.99 -22.06
C LYS A 250 9.69 11.88 -20.70
N ALA A 251 8.97 12.24 -19.63
CA ALA A 251 9.45 12.18 -18.26
C ALA A 251 9.15 10.83 -17.61
N SER A 252 7.95 10.28 -17.84
CA SER A 252 7.50 8.99 -17.30
C SER A 252 6.63 8.25 -18.32
N THR A 253 6.63 6.92 -18.28
CA THR A 253 5.85 6.04 -19.17
C THR A 253 5.40 4.79 -18.43
N ALA A 254 4.44 4.04 -18.98
CA ALA A 254 4.17 2.68 -18.51
C ALA A 254 5.42 1.80 -18.66
N GLY A 255 5.66 0.89 -17.72
CA GLY A 255 6.82 0.01 -17.72
C GLY A 255 7.05 -0.69 -16.39
N VAL A 256 8.24 -1.27 -16.24
CA VAL A 256 8.64 -2.08 -15.10
C VAL A 256 9.97 -1.58 -14.52
N GLU A 257 10.10 -1.68 -13.21
CA GLU A 257 11.38 -1.61 -12.52
C GLU A 257 11.65 -2.91 -11.77
N TYR A 258 12.89 -3.37 -11.83
CA TYR A 258 13.36 -4.48 -11.03
C TYR A 258 14.79 -4.23 -10.56
N GLY A 259 15.04 -4.49 -9.27
CA GLY A 259 16.38 -4.38 -8.71
C GLY A 259 16.37 -4.50 -7.20
N THR A 260 17.25 -3.75 -6.55
CA THR A 260 17.38 -3.76 -5.08
C THR A 260 17.00 -2.41 -4.50
N ALA A 261 16.33 -2.43 -3.35
CA ALA A 261 15.93 -1.29 -2.57
C ALA A 261 16.58 -1.37 -1.18
N THR A 262 17.02 -0.23 -0.67
CA THR A 262 17.47 -0.07 0.71
C THR A 262 16.74 1.09 1.35
N LEU A 263 16.63 1.03 2.68
CA LEU A 263 16.10 2.14 3.48
C LEU A 263 17.28 2.82 4.15
N SER A 264 17.39 4.13 3.97
CA SER A 264 18.57 4.89 4.42
C SER A 264 18.32 5.63 5.73
N GLU A 265 17.11 6.17 5.89
CA GLU A 265 16.69 7.01 7.01
C GLU A 265 15.18 6.89 7.20
N PHE A 266 14.66 7.44 8.28
CA PHE A 266 13.24 7.58 8.49
C PHE A 266 12.90 8.83 9.31
N ASP A 267 11.65 9.27 9.15
CA ASP A 267 10.99 10.27 10.00
C ASP A 267 9.58 9.77 10.37
N ASN A 268 8.77 10.58 11.03
CA ASN A 268 7.40 10.22 11.41
C ASN A 268 6.48 9.86 10.22
N ARG A 269 6.84 10.25 8.99
CA ARG A 269 6.02 9.98 7.80
C ARG A 269 6.39 8.65 7.12
N GLY A 270 7.52 8.06 7.49
CA GLY A 270 7.98 6.76 6.98
C GLY A 270 9.47 6.70 6.67
N PHE A 271 9.84 5.68 5.90
CA PHE A 271 11.21 5.41 5.49
C PHE A 271 11.57 6.13 4.19
N LYS A 272 12.83 6.56 4.09
CA LYS A 272 13.42 7.05 2.85
C LYS A 272 14.01 5.86 2.08
N ILE A 273 13.37 5.51 0.97
CA ILE A 273 13.83 4.47 0.06
C ILE A 273 14.94 4.99 -0.87
N ALA A 274 15.91 4.14 -1.15
CA ALA A 274 16.88 4.33 -2.21
C ALA A 274 16.94 3.03 -3.01
N VAL A 275 16.78 3.11 -4.33
CA VAL A 275 16.78 1.92 -5.19
C VAL A 275 17.97 1.93 -6.15
N LYS A 276 18.35 0.73 -6.58
CA LYS A 276 19.32 0.48 -7.63
C LYS A 276 18.67 -0.48 -8.63
N PRO A 277 17.93 0.05 -9.62
CA PRO A 277 17.30 -0.79 -10.62
C PRO A 277 18.37 -1.43 -11.51
N THR A 278 18.13 -2.68 -11.88
CA THR A 278 18.86 -3.39 -12.95
C THR A 278 18.02 -3.48 -14.22
N VAL A 279 16.70 -3.31 -14.09
CA VAL A 279 15.74 -3.09 -15.17
C VAL A 279 14.93 -1.86 -14.76
N ASP A 280 14.79 -0.92 -15.68
CA ASP A 280 13.98 0.29 -15.55
C ASP A 280 13.53 0.69 -16.95
N THR A 281 12.25 0.49 -17.24
CA THR A 281 11.65 0.81 -18.55
C THR A 281 10.64 1.95 -18.47
N ASN A 282 10.38 2.50 -17.28
CA ASN A 282 9.40 3.55 -17.02
C ASN A 282 10.01 4.94 -16.77
N ILE A 283 11.33 5.08 -16.94
CA ILE A 283 12.10 6.33 -16.93
C ILE A 283 12.16 6.97 -15.54
N LYS A 284 11.16 7.78 -15.15
CA LYS A 284 11.06 8.39 -13.82
C LYS A 284 9.80 7.97 -13.06
N ALA A 285 8.96 7.13 -13.66
CA ALA A 285 7.87 6.52 -12.90
C ALA A 285 8.45 5.53 -11.86
N GLY A 286 7.62 4.99 -10.97
CA GLY A 286 8.07 4.00 -10.01
C GLY A 286 8.93 4.53 -8.86
N LEU A 287 9.95 3.75 -8.49
CA LEU A 287 10.76 3.93 -7.29
C LEU A 287 12.19 4.39 -7.61
N SER A 288 12.59 4.48 -8.87
CA SER A 288 13.93 4.92 -9.32
C SER A 288 14.22 6.41 -9.07
N HIS A 289 13.19 7.26 -9.07
CA HIS A 289 13.32 8.72 -8.99
C HIS A 289 12.47 9.39 -7.89
N PRO A 290 12.46 8.90 -6.64
CA PRO A 290 11.68 9.50 -5.56
C PRO A 290 12.26 10.86 -5.18
N GLN A 291 11.39 11.82 -4.89
CA GLN A 291 11.83 13.14 -4.40
C GLN A 291 12.49 13.01 -3.01
N PRO A 292 13.39 13.94 -2.62
CA PRO A 292 14.09 13.87 -1.33
C PRO A 292 13.17 13.82 -0.09
N THR A 293 11.97 14.41 -0.21
CA THR A 293 10.96 14.46 0.84
C THR A 293 10.02 13.26 0.82
N TRP A 294 10.09 12.40 -0.20
CA TRP A 294 9.25 11.22 -0.34
C TRP A 294 9.56 10.19 0.74
N ARG A 295 8.51 9.61 1.34
CA ARG A 295 8.59 8.56 2.36
C ARG A 295 7.60 7.46 2.07
N ILE A 296 7.91 6.26 2.55
CA ILE A 296 7.05 5.09 2.45
C ILE A 296 6.96 4.34 3.79
N ARG A 297 5.77 3.88 4.15
CA ARG A 297 5.53 3.01 5.31
C ARG A 297 4.31 2.13 5.05
N THR A 298 3.98 1.24 5.99
CA THR A 298 2.75 0.46 5.93
C THR A 298 2.15 0.29 7.31
N ASP A 299 0.82 0.32 7.38
CA ASP A 299 0.04 -0.08 8.55
C ASP A 299 -0.45 -1.55 8.43
N GLY A 300 0.05 -2.27 7.40
CA GLY A 300 -0.32 -3.63 7.04
C GLY A 300 -1.66 -3.76 6.29
N SER A 301 -2.51 -2.73 6.29
CA SER A 301 -3.69 -2.63 5.43
C SER A 301 -3.36 -1.96 4.11
N ASP A 302 -2.61 -0.86 4.17
CA ASP A 302 -2.12 -0.10 3.03
C ASP A 302 -0.60 0.08 3.10
N LEU A 303 0.01 0.18 1.93
CA LEU A 303 1.26 0.91 1.74
C LEU A 303 0.91 2.39 1.63
N ILE A 304 1.65 3.24 2.32
CA ILE A 304 1.39 4.67 2.38
C ILE A 304 2.66 5.37 1.90
N SER A 305 2.56 6.14 0.82
CA SER A 305 3.59 7.07 0.42
C SER A 305 3.20 8.49 0.79
N THR A 306 4.17 9.29 1.22
CA THR A 306 3.96 10.70 1.51
C THR A 306 5.04 11.55 0.86
N GLU A 307 4.65 12.72 0.36
CA GLU A 307 5.56 13.66 -0.28
C GLU A 307 5.26 15.09 0.15
N ILE A 308 6.30 15.89 0.38
CA ILE A 308 6.14 17.32 0.65
C ILE A 308 6.26 18.07 -0.67
N LEU A 309 5.15 18.60 -1.15
CA LEU A 309 5.07 19.36 -2.39
C LEU A 309 5.03 20.85 -2.12
N THR A 310 5.65 21.62 -3.01
CA THR A 310 5.53 23.07 -3.02
C THR A 310 4.20 23.46 -3.65
N VAL A 311 3.41 24.27 -2.95
CA VAL A 311 2.19 24.87 -3.50
C VAL A 311 2.61 25.96 -4.48
N GLN A 312 2.31 25.73 -5.77
CA GLN A 312 2.51 26.73 -6.82
C GLN A 312 1.76 28.01 -6.44
N ARG A 313 2.46 29.15 -6.42
CA ARG A 313 1.81 30.45 -6.20
C ARG A 313 0.92 30.72 -7.41
N GLU A 314 -0.34 31.11 -7.19
CA GLU A 314 -1.18 31.63 -8.27
C GLU A 314 -0.39 32.74 -8.98
N ARG A 315 -0.14 32.56 -10.29
CA ARG A 315 0.30 33.68 -11.11
C ARG A 315 -0.84 34.70 -11.05
N LYS A 316 -0.61 35.85 -10.41
CA LYS A 316 -1.46 37.01 -10.69
C LYS A 316 -1.40 37.21 -12.20
N GLN A 317 -2.48 36.90 -12.90
CA GLN A 317 -2.62 37.30 -14.29
C GLN A 317 -2.42 38.81 -14.30
N HIS A 318 -1.29 39.27 -14.83
CA HIS A 318 -1.22 40.66 -15.25
C HIS A 318 -2.24 40.80 -16.36
N SER A 319 -3.17 41.75 -16.18
CA SER A 319 -4.14 42.11 -17.20
C SER A 319 -3.39 42.36 -18.51
N VAL A 320 -3.86 41.76 -19.59
CA VAL A 320 -3.38 41.96 -20.97
C VAL A 320 -3.41 43.45 -21.36
N PHE A 321 -4.13 44.29 -20.60
CA PHE A 321 -4.11 45.75 -20.74
C PHE A 321 -2.80 46.43 -20.30
N SER A 322 -1.93 45.78 -19.52
CA SER A 322 -0.64 46.38 -19.12
C SER A 322 0.47 46.28 -20.18
N GLU A 323 0.35 45.33 -21.13
CA GLU A 323 1.30 45.18 -22.26
C GLU A 323 0.98 46.10 -23.45
N VAL A 324 -0.26 46.57 -23.60
CA VAL A 324 -0.67 47.40 -24.76
C VAL A 324 -0.33 48.89 -24.57
N PHE A 325 -0.21 49.38 -23.33
CA PHE A 325 -0.04 50.81 -23.05
C PHE A 325 1.39 51.26 -22.70
N HIS A 326 2.41 50.41 -22.88
CA HIS A 326 3.82 50.80 -22.77
C HIS A 326 4.58 50.60 -24.07
N ALA A 327 4.02 51.11 -25.18
CA ALA A 327 4.79 51.39 -26.39
C ALA A 327 5.71 52.60 -26.12
N GLY A 328 6.87 52.33 -25.52
CA GLY A 328 7.99 53.27 -25.50
C GLY A 328 8.48 53.68 -24.11
N THR A 329 9.03 52.76 -23.34
CA THR A 329 10.30 53.00 -22.61
C THR A 329 10.75 51.73 -21.86
N ARG A 330 11.98 51.29 -22.17
CA ARG A 330 12.94 50.54 -21.34
C ARG A 330 12.49 49.19 -20.74
N GLY A 331 13.41 48.23 -20.80
CA GLY A 331 13.32 46.95 -20.10
C GLY A 331 12.93 47.13 -18.63
N GLY A 332 11.72 46.71 -18.31
CA GLY A 332 11.32 46.43 -16.95
C GLY A 332 11.75 45.00 -16.64
N THR A 333 12.87 44.87 -15.93
CA THR A 333 13.27 43.63 -15.27
C THR A 333 12.04 43.07 -14.54
N LEU A 334 11.76 41.78 -14.72
CA LEU A 334 10.81 41.03 -13.89
C LEU A 334 11.15 41.35 -12.43
N ALA A 335 10.36 42.22 -11.80
CA ALA A 335 10.46 42.47 -10.38
C ALA A 335 9.90 41.23 -9.68
N VAL A 336 10.76 40.22 -9.54
CA VAL A 336 10.58 39.18 -8.52
C VAL A 336 10.48 39.95 -7.22
N THR A 337 9.28 40.02 -6.67
CA THR A 337 9.05 40.67 -5.38
C THR A 337 10.00 40.05 -4.37
N ASP A 338 10.96 40.84 -3.88
CA ASP A 338 11.92 40.56 -2.83
C ASP A 338 11.22 40.37 -1.46
N LYS A 339 10.33 39.39 -1.38
CA LYS A 339 9.84 38.86 -0.12
C LYS A 339 10.18 37.38 -0.08
N LYS A 340 11.23 37.08 0.71
CA LYS A 340 11.60 35.76 1.25
C LYS A 340 10.48 35.19 2.13
N GLU A 341 9.24 35.18 1.65
CA GLU A 341 8.21 34.38 2.29
C GLU A 341 8.48 32.92 1.93
N PRO A 342 8.61 32.03 2.93
CA PRO A 342 8.85 30.62 2.68
C PRO A 342 7.77 30.08 1.74
N LEU A 343 8.20 29.23 0.80
CA LEU A 343 7.28 28.58 -0.11
C LEU A 343 6.27 27.79 0.71
N LYS A 344 4.97 28.00 0.46
CA LYS A 344 3.92 27.21 1.09
C LYS A 344 4.08 25.76 0.63
N THR A 345 4.09 24.82 1.55
CA THR A 345 4.17 23.39 1.25
C THR A 345 2.88 22.69 1.70
N ARG A 346 2.59 21.54 1.11
CA ARG A 346 1.56 20.61 1.57
C ARG A 346 2.14 19.20 1.60
N VAL A 347 1.62 18.36 2.47
CA VAL A 347 1.90 16.92 2.46
C VAL A 347 0.83 16.26 1.60
N GLU A 348 1.27 15.53 0.57
CA GLU A 348 0.41 14.67 -0.24
C GLU A 348 0.62 13.23 0.21
N GLU A 349 -0.48 12.52 0.48
CA GLU A 349 -0.48 11.11 0.89
C GLU A 349 -1.18 10.28 -0.18
N ILE A 350 -0.54 9.19 -0.61
CA ILE A 350 -1.10 8.21 -1.54
C ILE A 350 -1.10 6.84 -0.86
N ARG A 351 -2.21 6.13 -0.99
CA ARG A 351 -2.41 4.78 -0.43
C ARG A 351 -2.48 3.74 -1.52
N TYR A 352 -1.79 2.63 -1.30
CA TYR A 352 -1.81 1.44 -2.16
C TYR A 352 -2.33 0.28 -1.31
N SER A 353 -3.45 -0.28 -1.75
CA SER A 353 -4.11 -1.37 -1.04
C SER A 353 -3.32 -2.67 -1.18
N LYS A 354 -3.41 -3.52 -0.16
CA LYS A 354 -2.96 -4.90 -0.25
C LYS A 354 -3.69 -5.62 -1.40
N MET A 355 -2.95 -6.38 -2.21
CA MET A 355 -3.50 -7.21 -3.29
C MET A 355 -4.52 -8.20 -2.77
N GLU A 356 -5.69 -8.18 -3.39
CA GLU A 356 -6.80 -9.08 -3.09
C GLU A 356 -6.39 -10.53 -3.30
N ASN A 357 -7.06 -11.45 -2.62
CA ASN A 357 -6.79 -12.87 -2.76
C ASN A 357 -8.09 -13.67 -2.64
N ASP A 358 -8.63 -14.16 -3.77
CA ASP A 358 -9.72 -15.14 -3.76
C ASP A 358 -9.13 -16.55 -3.87
N PRO A 359 -9.08 -17.35 -2.79
CA PRO A 359 -8.46 -18.67 -2.80
C PRO A 359 -9.21 -19.68 -3.69
N ARG A 360 -10.47 -19.40 -4.06
CA ARG A 360 -11.30 -20.27 -4.91
C ARG A 360 -11.44 -19.73 -6.34
N GLY A 361 -10.90 -18.55 -6.62
CA GLY A 361 -11.03 -17.85 -7.89
C GLY A 361 -9.69 -17.42 -8.45
N ILE A 362 -9.75 -16.76 -9.61
CA ILE A 362 -8.55 -16.24 -10.30
C ILE A 362 -8.03 -14.93 -9.68
N VAL A 363 -8.89 -14.18 -8.99
CA VAL A 363 -8.54 -12.89 -8.37
C VAL A 363 -7.35 -13.08 -7.42
N GLY A 364 -6.32 -12.29 -7.65
CA GLY A 364 -5.05 -12.37 -6.94
C GLY A 364 -3.86 -12.12 -7.83
N ALA A 365 -2.68 -12.22 -7.23
CA ALA A 365 -1.40 -12.17 -7.95
C ALA A 365 -0.83 -13.57 -8.10
N TRP A 366 -0.34 -13.87 -9.29
CA TRP A 366 0.22 -15.15 -9.69
C TRP A 366 1.58 -14.94 -10.33
N SER A 367 2.53 -15.82 -10.08
CA SER A 367 3.89 -15.74 -10.60
C SER A 367 4.30 -17.06 -11.24
N VAL A 368 5.12 -17.02 -12.29
CA VAL A 368 5.71 -18.25 -12.84
C VAL A 368 6.63 -18.93 -11.82
N ASP A 369 7.34 -18.14 -11.02
CA ASP A 369 8.14 -18.63 -9.89
C ASP A 369 7.69 -17.96 -8.59
N PRO A 370 7.18 -18.71 -7.59
CA PRO A 370 6.66 -18.11 -6.35
C PRO A 370 7.76 -17.56 -5.43
N TYR A 371 9.02 -17.97 -5.61
CA TYR A 371 10.14 -17.62 -4.73
C TYR A 371 11.01 -16.50 -5.30
N LEU A 372 11.04 -16.34 -6.62
CA LEU A 372 11.78 -15.26 -7.27
C LEU A 372 10.95 -13.99 -7.43
N ILE A 373 11.61 -12.83 -7.38
CA ILE A 373 11.01 -11.54 -7.74
C ILE A 373 11.21 -11.24 -9.22
N LYS A 374 12.37 -11.61 -9.80
CA LYS A 374 12.63 -11.48 -11.23
C LYS A 374 11.91 -12.56 -12.05
N THR A 375 10.60 -12.44 -12.17
CA THR A 375 9.75 -13.39 -12.87
C THR A 375 8.43 -12.74 -13.26
N PRO A 376 7.80 -13.14 -14.39
CA PRO A 376 6.52 -12.58 -14.78
C PRO A 376 5.46 -12.77 -13.70
N THR A 377 4.84 -11.65 -13.31
CA THR A 377 3.77 -11.61 -12.31
C THR A 377 2.48 -11.12 -12.97
N TYR A 378 1.41 -11.89 -12.80
CA TYR A 378 0.07 -11.68 -13.37
C TYR A 378 -0.89 -11.29 -12.25
N LEU A 379 -1.54 -10.15 -12.37
CA LEU A 379 -2.48 -9.62 -11.40
C LEU A 379 -3.89 -9.58 -11.99
N PHE A 380 -4.83 -10.21 -11.30
CA PHE A 380 -6.25 -10.23 -11.66
C PHE A 380 -7.06 -9.50 -10.61
N PHE A 381 -7.69 -8.40 -11.00
CA PHE A 381 -8.49 -7.56 -10.11
C PHE A 381 -9.97 -7.93 -10.16
N THR A 382 -10.71 -7.72 -9.07
CA THR A 382 -12.16 -7.99 -8.98
C THR A 382 -13.01 -7.24 -10.00
N ASN A 383 -12.54 -6.09 -10.49
CA ASN A 383 -13.23 -5.30 -11.49
C ASN A 383 -12.99 -5.75 -12.95
N GLY A 384 -12.38 -6.93 -13.14
CA GLY A 384 -12.11 -7.48 -14.48
C GLY A 384 -10.89 -6.87 -15.17
N LYS A 385 -10.05 -6.11 -14.45
CA LYS A 385 -8.76 -5.62 -14.97
C LYS A 385 -7.64 -6.63 -14.76
N PHE A 386 -6.71 -6.62 -15.69
CA PHE A 386 -5.52 -7.46 -15.71
C PHE A 386 -4.28 -6.59 -15.80
N LEU A 387 -3.26 -6.88 -15.00
CA LEU A 387 -1.92 -6.31 -15.14
C LEU A 387 -0.90 -7.45 -15.17
N MET A 388 -0.10 -7.54 -16.23
CA MET A 388 1.15 -8.30 -16.22
C MET A 388 2.31 -7.35 -15.92
N VAL A 389 3.25 -7.82 -15.10
CA VAL A 389 4.55 -7.16 -14.88
C VAL A 389 5.64 -8.18 -15.17
N ASP A 390 6.43 -7.91 -16.21
CA ASP A 390 7.46 -8.81 -16.70
C ASP A 390 8.84 -8.14 -16.67
N PRO A 391 9.69 -8.49 -15.68
CA PRO A 391 11.05 -7.96 -15.59
C PRO A 391 12.08 -8.67 -16.47
N ILE A 392 11.65 -9.62 -17.30
CA ILE A 392 12.52 -10.43 -18.17
C ILE A 392 12.28 -10.11 -19.64
N GLY A 393 11.00 -10.05 -20.04
CA GLY A 393 10.62 -10.03 -21.45
C GLY A 393 10.90 -11.37 -22.13
N ASP A 394 11.04 -11.32 -23.45
CA ASP A 394 11.32 -12.46 -24.31
C ASP A 394 12.82 -12.50 -24.63
N LEU A 395 13.47 -13.62 -24.34
CA LEU A 395 14.93 -13.76 -24.46
C LEU A 395 15.33 -14.36 -25.80
N ASP A 396 16.35 -13.80 -26.43
CA ASP A 396 17.02 -14.37 -27.61
C ASP A 396 17.50 -15.81 -27.36
N ARG A 397 17.32 -16.69 -28.36
CA ARG A 397 17.80 -18.07 -28.40
C ARG A 397 18.19 -18.45 -29.82
N ASP A 398 18.96 -19.53 -30.00
CA ASP A 398 19.51 -19.94 -31.30
C ASP A 398 18.49 -20.03 -32.46
N SER A 399 17.22 -20.32 -32.16
CA SER A 399 16.12 -20.41 -33.13
C SER A 399 15.01 -19.37 -32.92
N HIS A 400 15.22 -18.37 -32.07
CA HIS A 400 14.18 -17.41 -31.69
C HIS A 400 14.80 -16.04 -31.39
N LYS A 401 14.40 -15.02 -32.16
CA LYS A 401 14.80 -13.64 -31.89
C LYS A 401 13.77 -13.02 -30.95
N SER A 402 14.26 -12.38 -29.89
CA SER A 402 13.47 -11.59 -28.95
C SER A 402 12.56 -10.64 -29.70
N CYS A 403 11.28 -10.69 -29.37
CA CYS A 403 10.26 -9.78 -29.87
C CYS A 403 9.60 -8.96 -28.77
N GLY A 404 10.16 -8.97 -27.55
CA GLY A 404 9.58 -8.30 -26.40
C GLY A 404 10.59 -7.99 -25.31
N ASP A 405 10.65 -6.72 -24.91
CA ASP A 405 11.48 -6.24 -23.80
C ASP A 405 10.77 -6.43 -22.45
N PRO A 406 11.45 -6.25 -21.29
CA PRO A 406 10.77 -6.11 -20.00
C PRO A 406 9.72 -4.99 -20.02
N GLY A 407 8.56 -5.23 -19.43
CA GLY A 407 7.48 -4.24 -19.44
C GLY A 407 6.20 -4.73 -18.75
N VAL A 408 5.08 -4.15 -19.18
CA VAL A 408 3.76 -4.42 -18.62
C VAL A 408 2.72 -4.60 -19.71
N GLU A 409 1.71 -5.41 -19.41
CA GLU A 409 0.45 -5.47 -20.16
C GLU A 409 -0.69 -5.07 -19.23
N TYR A 410 -1.51 -4.10 -19.60
CA TYR A 410 -2.69 -3.70 -18.82
C TYR A 410 -3.94 -3.77 -19.67
N ALA A 411 -4.88 -4.63 -19.30
CA ALA A 411 -6.03 -4.98 -20.15
C ALA A 411 -7.27 -5.34 -19.32
N ASN A 412 -8.32 -5.82 -19.99
CA ASN A 412 -9.46 -6.45 -19.34
C ASN A 412 -9.33 -7.97 -19.47
N TYR A 413 -9.83 -8.71 -18.48
CA TYR A 413 -9.94 -10.17 -18.55
C TYR A 413 -11.35 -10.66 -18.29
N THR A 414 -11.64 -11.86 -18.80
CA THR A 414 -12.82 -12.65 -18.47
C THR A 414 -12.40 -14.04 -18.06
N TYR A 415 -13.03 -14.57 -17.02
CA TYR A 415 -12.78 -15.93 -16.53
C TYR A 415 -14.07 -16.61 -16.13
N ASP A 416 -14.29 -17.83 -16.63
CA ASP A 416 -15.38 -18.70 -16.25
C ASP A 416 -14.82 -19.93 -15.52
N ALA A 417 -15.11 -20.05 -14.22
CA ALA A 417 -14.54 -21.11 -13.38
C ALA A 417 -15.03 -22.52 -13.75
N SER A 418 -16.22 -22.65 -14.35
CA SER A 418 -16.81 -23.96 -14.67
C SER A 418 -16.18 -24.57 -15.92
N SER A 419 -16.06 -23.76 -16.97
CA SER A 419 -15.45 -24.13 -18.25
C SER A 419 -13.95 -23.93 -18.28
N LYS A 420 -13.39 -23.19 -17.30
CA LYS A 420 -11.99 -22.76 -17.23
C LYS A 420 -11.59 -21.81 -18.36
N ASN A 421 -12.57 -21.32 -19.12
CA ASN A 421 -12.35 -20.39 -20.21
C ASN A 421 -11.79 -19.10 -19.66
N PHE A 422 -10.70 -18.64 -20.27
CA PHE A 422 -10.00 -17.44 -19.87
C PHE A 422 -9.62 -16.65 -21.12
N SER A 423 -9.74 -15.32 -21.06
CA SER A 423 -9.36 -14.44 -22.16
C SER A 423 -8.93 -13.08 -21.60
N VAL A 424 -7.92 -12.48 -22.22
CA VAL A 424 -7.44 -11.13 -21.96
C VAL A 424 -7.57 -10.32 -23.25
N LYS A 425 -8.22 -9.15 -23.18
CA LYS A 425 -8.53 -8.32 -24.35
C LYS A 425 -8.59 -6.83 -23.98
N GLY A 426 -8.47 -5.98 -25.00
CA GLY A 426 -8.57 -4.53 -24.83
C GLY A 426 -7.37 -3.97 -24.06
N PHE A 427 -6.17 -4.30 -24.54
CA PHE A 427 -4.91 -3.81 -23.99
C PHE A 427 -4.87 -2.28 -24.08
N THR A 428 -4.82 -1.65 -22.91
CA THR A 428 -4.65 -0.21 -22.74
C THR A 428 -3.18 0.16 -22.82
N TYR A 429 -2.32 -0.67 -22.22
CA TYR A 429 -0.88 -0.62 -22.43
C TYR A 429 -0.36 -2.02 -22.71
N ASP A 430 0.61 -2.09 -23.62
CA ASP A 430 1.46 -3.22 -23.92
C ASP A 430 2.83 -2.60 -24.21
N THR A 431 3.77 -2.79 -23.29
CA THR A 431 5.13 -2.23 -23.41
C THR A 431 6.21 -3.29 -23.59
N ASN A 432 5.82 -4.56 -23.62
CA ASN A 432 6.70 -5.70 -23.70
C ASN A 432 6.49 -6.57 -24.96
N GLY A 433 5.72 -6.07 -25.93
CA GLY A 433 5.66 -6.61 -27.28
C GLY A 433 5.04 -8.00 -27.31
N CYS A 434 5.77 -9.00 -27.80
CA CYS A 434 5.24 -10.36 -27.89
C CYS A 434 5.22 -11.13 -26.54
N SER A 435 5.79 -10.55 -25.49
CA SER A 435 5.88 -11.17 -24.17
C SER A 435 4.56 -11.01 -23.44
N GLY A 436 3.79 -12.10 -23.29
CA GLY A 436 2.54 -12.09 -22.50
C GLY A 436 1.33 -12.59 -23.27
N PHE A 437 0.18 -11.97 -23.03
CA PHE A 437 -1.11 -12.39 -23.59
C PHE A 437 -1.56 -11.55 -24.78
N SER A 438 -0.91 -10.42 -25.10
CA SER A 438 -1.28 -9.58 -26.24
C SER A 438 -1.16 -10.30 -27.58
N GLU A 439 -0.02 -10.96 -27.79
CA GLU A 439 0.29 -11.73 -29.01
C GLU A 439 0.05 -13.23 -28.83
N ASN A 440 0.01 -13.73 -27.59
CA ASN A 440 -0.24 -15.14 -27.28
C ASN A 440 -1.43 -15.31 -26.33
N ASN A 441 -2.61 -14.99 -26.87
CA ASN A 441 -3.88 -15.07 -26.15
C ASN A 441 -4.00 -16.35 -25.32
N ALA A 442 -4.24 -16.19 -24.03
CA ALA A 442 -4.63 -17.30 -23.18
C ALA A 442 -6.04 -17.80 -23.56
N VAL A 443 -6.23 -19.13 -23.51
CA VAL A 443 -7.52 -19.78 -23.81
C VAL A 443 -8.13 -20.43 -22.58
N SER A 444 -7.31 -20.84 -21.61
CA SER A 444 -7.81 -21.43 -20.36
C SER A 444 -6.90 -21.14 -19.19
N PHE A 445 -7.50 -20.99 -18.00
CA PHE A 445 -6.81 -20.87 -16.73
C PHE A 445 -7.35 -21.93 -15.77
N SER A 446 -6.58 -22.98 -15.49
CA SER A 446 -7.03 -24.14 -14.72
C SER A 446 -6.44 -24.13 -13.32
N ILE A 447 -7.22 -23.68 -12.33
CA ILE A 447 -6.79 -23.61 -10.92
C ILE A 447 -6.84 -25.02 -10.29
N SER A 448 -5.79 -25.39 -9.55
CA SER A 448 -5.72 -26.64 -8.78
C SER A 448 -6.68 -26.63 -7.59
N ALA A 449 -6.98 -27.80 -7.05
CA ALA A 449 -7.89 -27.94 -5.91
C ALA A 449 -7.41 -27.25 -4.63
N ASP A 450 -6.10 -27.05 -4.46
CA ASP A 450 -5.52 -26.29 -3.34
C ASP A 450 -5.60 -24.77 -3.53
N GLY A 451 -6.04 -24.29 -4.71
CA GLY A 451 -6.13 -22.88 -5.04
C GLY A 451 -4.81 -22.17 -5.27
N ASN A 452 -3.66 -22.84 -5.11
CA ASN A 452 -2.34 -22.21 -5.06
C ASN A 452 -1.55 -22.33 -6.37
N THR A 453 -1.94 -23.22 -7.26
CA THR A 453 -1.33 -23.36 -8.58
C THR A 453 -2.38 -23.27 -9.68
N ALA A 454 -1.97 -22.85 -10.85
CA ALA A 454 -2.83 -22.90 -12.01
C ALA A 454 -2.02 -23.21 -13.27
N THR A 455 -2.64 -23.95 -14.18
CA THR A 455 -2.10 -24.20 -15.51
C THR A 455 -2.76 -23.26 -16.51
N VAL A 456 -1.93 -22.49 -17.23
CA VAL A 456 -2.36 -21.59 -18.30
C VAL A 456 -2.06 -22.25 -19.63
N ASN A 457 -3.08 -22.32 -20.50
CA ASN A 457 -2.91 -22.74 -21.90
C ASN A 457 -3.16 -21.54 -22.80
N THR A 458 -2.33 -21.39 -23.82
CA THR A 458 -2.43 -20.30 -24.80
C THR A 458 -2.75 -20.82 -26.21
N GLN A 459 -3.17 -19.93 -27.10
CA GLN A 459 -3.60 -20.29 -28.46
C GLN A 459 -2.50 -20.99 -29.27
N ASN A 460 -1.23 -20.62 -29.07
CA ASN A 460 -0.10 -21.27 -29.72
C ASN A 460 0.26 -22.65 -29.11
N LYS A 461 -0.61 -23.21 -28.25
CA LYS A 461 -0.41 -24.48 -27.52
C LYS A 461 0.76 -24.47 -26.53
N THR A 462 1.21 -23.30 -26.09
CA THR A 462 2.12 -23.20 -24.95
C THR A 462 1.33 -23.45 -23.68
N THR A 463 1.94 -24.20 -22.77
CA THR A 463 1.39 -24.51 -21.46
C THR A 463 2.43 -24.18 -20.41
N PHE A 464 2.05 -23.40 -19.41
CA PHE A 464 2.92 -23.07 -18.28
C PHE A 464 2.10 -23.01 -16.99
N ASN A 465 2.80 -23.17 -15.87
CA ASN A 465 2.20 -23.10 -14.56
C ASN A 465 2.50 -21.75 -13.92
N VAL A 466 1.54 -21.28 -13.14
CA VAL A 466 1.68 -20.12 -12.27
C VAL A 466 1.28 -20.48 -10.84
N HIS A 467 1.85 -19.76 -9.90
CA HIS A 467 1.71 -19.97 -8.47
C HIS A 467 1.16 -18.71 -7.83
N ARG A 468 0.16 -18.86 -6.98
CA ARG A 468 -0.43 -17.74 -6.24
C ARG A 468 0.60 -17.17 -5.28
N VAL A 469 0.79 -15.85 -5.33
CA VAL A 469 1.74 -15.10 -4.49
C VAL A 469 1.07 -14.01 -3.63
N SER A 470 -0.19 -13.67 -3.91
CA SER A 470 -1.03 -12.89 -2.99
C SER A 470 -1.47 -13.72 -1.79
N LYS A 471 -1.61 -13.10 -0.62
CA LYS A 471 -1.92 -13.76 0.66
C LYS A 471 -3.26 -13.34 1.22
#